data_AF-A0A2P2L9T0-F1
#
_entry.id   AF-A0A2P2L9T0-F1
#
_cell.length_a   1.000
_cell.length_b   1.000
_cell.length_c   1.000
_cell.angle_alpha   90.00
_cell.angle_beta   90.00
_cell.angle_gamma   90.00
#
_symmetry.space_group_name_H-M   'P 1'
#
loop_
_entity.id
_entity.type
_entity.pdbx_description
1 polymer ?
#
loop_
_entity_poly.entity_id
_entity_poly.type
_entity_poly.pdbx_seq_one_letter_code
_entity_poly.pdbx_strand_id
1 'polypeptide(L)'
;MMCAIERHPDGNTRDSLTHTLFNLIKRPDEQQRQIIMDACVTLAKNVGEMRTETELLPQCWEQINHMYEERRLLVAQSCGELAEFVRPEIRGSLILSIVQQLIEDSATVVREAAAHNLALLLPLFPNAEKYFKVEELMFQLVCDPAGVVVETTIKELLPIVINWGNKLDHILRVLLSHILSSAQRCPPLSGVEGSVESHLRVLGERERWNIDALLRMLVELLPFIHRKALGTCPLFSVSELKDTVFSASLLELYAKGHVEWPAFEWMHADCFPDLIQLSCMLPQKEDSLRNRITKFLLAVSELFGNSYLVHIMLPVFLVAVGDNADLTFFPSAIYPRIKGLRPKASVAGRLSTICVLPLLLAGVLGAPTKNGQLTDYLRKLLVDDSQKENQSMKHNAETIDAVRFLCTFEEHHAMIFNILWEMVVSSHTEMKINAANLLKILVGYPFLCGCHMVLTMFITFLTYSFHRCHILMQKQFQLIFCLL
;
A
#
# COMPACT_ATOMS: atom_id res chain seq x y z
N MET A 1 -35.54 -26.19 25.03
CA MET A 1 -35.61 -24.72 24.99
C MET A 1 -36.08 -24.22 23.62
N MET A 2 -35.35 -24.51 22.53
CA MET A 2 -35.69 -24.07 21.16
C MET A 2 -37.13 -24.38 20.73
N CYS A 3 -37.61 -25.62 20.92
CA CYS A 3 -38.99 -26.00 20.61
C CYS A 3 -40.04 -25.20 21.41
N ALA A 4 -39.71 -24.79 22.64
CA ALA A 4 -40.59 -23.95 23.43
C ALA A 4 -40.63 -22.52 22.88
N ILE A 5 -39.48 -21.93 22.53
CA ILE A 5 -39.44 -20.62 21.86
C ILE A 5 -40.20 -20.66 20.53
N GLU A 6 -40.05 -21.72 19.75
CA GLU A 6 -40.73 -21.86 18.46
C GLU A 6 -42.25 -21.90 18.58
N ARG A 7 -42.79 -22.64 19.56
CA ARG A 7 -44.22 -23.05 19.56
C ARG A 7 -45.07 -22.47 20.68
N HIS A 8 -44.48 -21.81 21.67
CA HIS A 8 -45.25 -21.30 22.80
C HIS A 8 -46.25 -20.22 22.36
N PRO A 9 -47.53 -20.28 22.78
CA PRO A 9 -48.55 -19.36 22.29
C PRO A 9 -48.37 -17.93 22.81
N ASP A 10 -47.91 -17.77 24.05
CA ASP A 10 -47.67 -16.47 24.68
C ASP A 10 -46.32 -15.86 24.28
N GLY A 11 -46.35 -14.64 23.75
CA GLY A 11 -45.17 -13.92 23.25
C GLY A 11 -44.21 -13.48 24.36
N ASN A 12 -44.71 -13.13 25.54
CA ASN A 12 -43.84 -12.73 26.66
C ASN A 12 -42.99 -13.90 27.17
N THR A 13 -43.58 -15.09 27.23
CA THR A 13 -42.86 -16.32 27.56
C THR A 13 -41.81 -16.64 26.50
N ARG A 14 -42.13 -16.47 25.20
CA ARG A 14 -41.15 -16.64 24.12
C ARG A 14 -39.99 -15.67 24.27
N ASP A 15 -40.26 -14.39 24.48
CA ASP A 15 -39.24 -13.36 24.68
C ASP A 15 -38.34 -13.67 25.89
N SER A 16 -38.93 -14.04 27.03
CA SER A 16 -38.16 -14.46 28.21
C SER A 16 -37.25 -15.67 27.95
N LEU A 17 -37.72 -16.65 27.18
CA LEU A 17 -36.93 -17.80 26.77
C LEU A 17 -35.84 -17.39 25.77
N THR A 18 -36.14 -16.53 24.80
CA THR A 18 -35.14 -16.01 23.85
C THR A 18 -34.05 -15.21 24.57
N HIS A 19 -34.42 -14.33 25.49
CA HIS A 19 -33.49 -13.62 26.37
C HIS A 19 -32.62 -14.62 27.14
N THR A 20 -33.21 -15.69 27.68
CA THR A 20 -32.44 -16.74 28.37
C THR A 20 -31.46 -17.46 27.43
N LEU A 21 -31.81 -17.67 26.15
CA LEU A 21 -30.93 -18.31 25.16
C LEU A 21 -29.65 -17.50 24.94
N PHE A 22 -29.78 -16.19 24.74
CA PHE A 22 -28.61 -15.29 24.58
C PHE A 22 -27.81 -15.13 25.88
N ASN A 23 -28.45 -15.36 27.03
CA ASN A 23 -27.85 -15.17 28.35
C ASN A 23 -27.45 -16.47 29.06
N LEU A 24 -27.47 -17.62 28.37
CA LEU A 24 -27.13 -18.93 28.94
C LEU A 24 -25.78 -18.91 29.67
N ILE A 25 -24.81 -18.20 29.10
CA ILE A 25 -23.45 -18.13 29.61
C ILE A 25 -23.02 -16.67 29.73
N LYS A 26 -22.49 -16.30 30.90
CA LYS A 26 -22.17 -14.92 31.23
C LYS A 26 -21.07 -14.32 30.33
N ARG A 27 -20.06 -15.13 29.98
CA ARG A 27 -18.93 -14.81 29.11
C ARG A 27 -18.66 -16.02 28.22
N PRO A 28 -19.40 -16.16 27.10
CA PRO A 28 -19.28 -17.34 26.25
C PRO A 28 -17.94 -17.35 25.53
N ASP A 29 -17.22 -18.48 25.59
CA ASP A 29 -16.07 -18.73 24.73
C ASP A 29 -16.48 -18.92 23.26
N GLU A 30 -15.51 -19.14 22.36
CA GLU A 30 -15.78 -19.28 20.93
C GLU A 30 -16.74 -20.43 20.59
N GLN A 31 -16.51 -21.62 21.17
CA GLN A 31 -17.36 -22.78 20.93
C GLN A 31 -18.78 -22.53 21.44
N GLN A 32 -18.90 -21.90 22.61
CA GLN A 32 -20.18 -21.56 23.20
C GLN A 32 -20.92 -20.50 22.38
N ARG A 33 -20.24 -19.48 21.86
CA ARG A 33 -20.85 -18.50 20.95
C ARG A 33 -21.37 -19.17 19.69
N GLN A 34 -20.61 -20.10 19.10
CA GLN A 34 -21.06 -20.86 17.93
C GLN A 34 -22.33 -21.67 18.22
N ILE A 35 -22.38 -22.37 19.35
CA ILE A 35 -23.57 -23.14 19.76
C ILE A 35 -24.80 -22.23 19.92
N ILE A 36 -24.63 -21.06 20.55
CA ILE A 36 -25.70 -20.08 20.70
C ILE A 36 -26.13 -19.57 19.30
N MET A 37 -25.18 -19.32 18.41
CA MET A 37 -25.45 -18.83 17.06
C MET A 37 -26.24 -19.84 16.21
N ASP A 38 -25.80 -21.09 16.20
CA ASP A 38 -26.45 -22.18 15.47
C ASP A 38 -27.89 -22.37 15.95
N ALA A 39 -28.12 -22.21 17.26
CA ALA A 39 -29.45 -22.21 17.83
C ALA A 39 -30.29 -21.01 17.33
N CYS A 40 -29.77 -19.79 17.36
CA CYS A 40 -30.44 -18.59 16.85
C CYS A 40 -30.79 -18.71 15.36
N VAL A 41 -29.87 -19.18 14.52
CA VAL A 41 -30.09 -19.41 13.09
C VAL A 41 -31.15 -20.49 12.86
N THR A 42 -31.09 -21.60 13.59
CA THR A 42 -32.11 -22.67 13.51
C THR A 42 -33.49 -22.13 13.89
N LEU A 43 -33.56 -21.30 14.93
CA LEU A 43 -34.82 -20.68 15.33
C LEU A 43 -35.34 -19.73 14.26
N ALA A 44 -34.49 -18.83 13.76
CA ALA A 44 -34.85 -17.85 12.74
C ALA A 44 -35.44 -18.51 11.49
N LYS A 45 -34.83 -19.62 11.05
CA LYS A 45 -35.33 -20.48 9.97
C LYS A 45 -36.75 -21.01 10.24
N ASN A 46 -37.03 -21.42 11.47
CA ASN A 46 -38.31 -22.03 11.83
C ASN A 46 -39.42 -21.00 12.09
N VAL A 47 -39.09 -19.83 12.64
CA VAL A 47 -40.09 -18.81 13.03
C VAL A 47 -40.37 -17.78 11.93
N GLY A 48 -39.49 -17.70 10.92
CA GLY A 48 -39.63 -16.80 9.78
C GLY A 48 -39.25 -15.35 10.07
N GLU A 49 -39.34 -14.50 9.05
CA GLU A 49 -38.81 -13.13 9.07
C GLU A 49 -39.41 -12.26 10.17
N MET A 50 -40.75 -12.20 10.24
CA MET A 50 -41.45 -11.34 11.19
C MET A 50 -41.04 -11.61 12.64
N ARG A 51 -40.96 -12.89 13.03
CA ARG A 51 -40.60 -13.26 14.41
C ARG A 51 -39.10 -13.14 14.66
N THR A 52 -38.26 -13.35 13.66
CA THR A 52 -36.82 -13.07 13.79
C THR A 52 -36.59 -11.58 14.10
N GLU A 53 -37.30 -10.71 13.40
CA GLU A 53 -37.20 -9.26 13.60
C GLU A 53 -37.73 -8.80 14.95
N THR A 54 -38.86 -9.35 15.42
CA THR A 54 -39.51 -8.88 16.64
C THR A 54 -39.10 -9.62 17.91
N GLU A 55 -38.52 -10.83 17.79
CA GLU A 55 -38.17 -11.67 18.94
C GLU A 55 -36.66 -11.92 19.07
N LEU A 56 -35.88 -11.96 17.96
CA LEU A 56 -34.43 -12.23 18.02
C LEU A 56 -33.57 -10.96 17.93
N LEU A 57 -33.83 -10.08 16.97
CA LEU A 57 -33.04 -8.85 16.81
C LEU A 57 -33.07 -7.89 18.02
N PRO A 58 -34.18 -7.75 18.78
CA PRO A 58 -34.17 -6.91 19.99
C PRO A 58 -33.12 -7.37 21.01
N GLN A 59 -32.91 -8.69 21.12
CA GLN A 59 -31.91 -9.26 22.03
C GLN A 59 -30.47 -8.90 21.61
N CYS A 60 -30.23 -8.74 20.30
CA CYS A 60 -28.96 -8.25 19.76
C CYS A 60 -28.75 -6.77 20.10
N TRP A 61 -29.79 -5.95 19.88
CA TRP A 61 -29.76 -4.52 20.17
C TRP A 61 -29.51 -4.22 21.66
N GLU A 62 -30.18 -4.92 22.56
CA GLU A 62 -30.03 -4.72 24.01
C GLU A 62 -28.61 -5.04 24.52
N GLN A 63 -27.89 -5.93 23.83
CA GLN A 63 -26.56 -6.40 24.23
C GLN A 63 -25.40 -5.70 23.53
N ILE A 64 -25.68 -4.80 22.59
CA ILE A 64 -24.64 -4.13 21.78
C ILE A 64 -23.64 -3.34 22.61
N ASN A 65 -24.05 -2.81 23.77
CA ASN A 65 -23.21 -2.05 24.71
C ASN A 65 -22.93 -2.83 26.01
N HIS A 66 -23.04 -4.16 25.97
CA HIS A 66 -22.87 -4.97 27.17
C HIS A 66 -21.44 -4.84 27.73
N MET A 67 -21.28 -4.87 29.06
CA MET A 67 -19.98 -4.67 29.72
C MET A 67 -18.90 -5.70 29.34
N TYR A 68 -19.31 -6.91 28.99
CA TYR A 68 -18.44 -8.01 28.54
C TYR A 68 -18.29 -8.00 27.02
N GLU A 69 -17.04 -7.97 26.55
CA GLU A 69 -16.72 -7.99 25.12
C GLU A 69 -17.18 -9.28 24.43
N GLU A 70 -17.21 -10.42 25.12
CA GLU A 70 -17.65 -11.69 24.55
C GLU A 70 -19.13 -11.66 24.15
N ARG A 71 -19.93 -10.84 24.84
CA ARG A 71 -21.34 -10.64 24.50
C ARG A 71 -21.52 -9.69 23.33
N ARG A 72 -20.75 -8.59 23.30
CA ARG A 72 -20.74 -7.69 22.15
C ARG A 72 -20.23 -8.39 20.89
N LEU A 73 -19.26 -9.29 21.04
CA LEU A 73 -18.77 -10.16 19.98
C LEU A 73 -19.86 -11.12 19.49
N LEU A 74 -20.61 -11.76 20.40
CA LEU A 74 -21.77 -12.58 20.02
C LEU A 74 -22.81 -11.76 19.24
N VAL A 75 -23.08 -10.52 19.63
CA VAL A 75 -23.97 -9.61 18.87
C VAL A 75 -23.41 -9.35 17.48
N ALA A 76 -22.13 -9.02 17.36
CA ALA A 76 -21.47 -8.79 16.07
C ALA A 76 -21.66 -9.97 15.11
N GLN A 77 -21.40 -11.19 15.60
CA GLN A 77 -21.57 -12.43 14.85
C GLN A 77 -23.04 -12.72 14.51
N SER A 78 -23.97 -12.36 15.40
CA SER A 78 -25.41 -12.59 15.18
C SER A 78 -25.95 -11.79 14.01
N CYS A 79 -25.45 -10.59 13.80
CA CYS A 79 -26.02 -9.66 12.83
C CYS A 79 -25.86 -10.11 11.38
N GLY A 80 -24.74 -10.73 10.99
CA GLY A 80 -24.57 -11.27 9.64
C GLY A 80 -25.35 -12.57 9.44
N GLU A 81 -25.28 -13.48 10.40
CA GLU A 81 -25.95 -14.79 10.33
C GLU A 81 -27.49 -14.68 10.33
N LEU A 82 -28.05 -13.72 11.07
CA LEU A 82 -29.49 -13.49 11.11
C LEU A 82 -30.01 -12.66 9.93
N ALA A 83 -29.14 -12.00 9.16
CA ALA A 83 -29.55 -11.06 8.13
C ALA A 83 -30.38 -11.72 7.00
N GLU A 84 -30.12 -12.98 6.67
CA GLU A 84 -30.90 -13.72 5.67
C GLU A 84 -32.35 -13.98 6.12
N PHE A 85 -32.60 -14.01 7.42
CA PHE A 85 -33.89 -14.34 8.02
C PHE A 85 -34.69 -13.11 8.44
N VAL A 86 -34.39 -11.94 7.88
CA VAL A 86 -35.18 -10.72 8.08
C VAL A 86 -35.47 -10.03 6.75
N ARG A 87 -36.50 -9.18 6.75
CA ARG A 87 -36.90 -8.40 5.58
C ARG A 87 -35.78 -7.42 5.15
N PRO A 88 -35.65 -7.13 3.84
CA PRO A 88 -34.61 -6.23 3.31
C PRO A 88 -34.56 -4.86 3.99
N GLU A 89 -35.71 -4.31 4.40
CA GLU A 89 -35.80 -3.00 5.05
C GLU A 89 -35.08 -3.00 6.41
N ILE A 90 -35.14 -4.13 7.14
CA ILE A 90 -34.49 -4.29 8.44
C ILE A 90 -32.98 -4.44 8.29
N ARG A 91 -32.51 -5.08 7.21
CA ARG A 91 -31.08 -5.21 6.90
C ARG A 91 -30.42 -3.84 6.73
N GLY A 92 -31.03 -2.99 5.90
CA GLY A 92 -30.52 -1.65 5.60
C GLY A 92 -30.80 -0.57 6.65
N SER A 93 -31.56 -0.90 7.70
CA SER A 93 -31.88 0.00 8.82
C SER A 93 -31.24 -0.48 10.12
N LEU A 94 -31.83 -1.48 10.78
CA LEU A 94 -31.41 -1.96 12.11
C LEU A 94 -30.11 -2.75 12.10
N ILE A 95 -29.95 -3.73 11.20
CA ILE A 95 -28.73 -4.56 11.20
C ILE A 95 -27.52 -3.71 10.83
N LEU A 96 -27.64 -2.87 9.79
CA LEU A 96 -26.57 -1.95 9.42
C LEU A 96 -26.23 -0.96 10.55
N SER A 97 -27.21 -0.47 11.32
CA SER A 97 -26.93 0.44 12.43
C SER A 97 -26.22 -0.26 13.60
N ILE A 98 -26.58 -1.53 13.88
CA ILE A 98 -25.86 -2.37 14.85
C ILE A 98 -24.41 -2.56 14.41
N VAL A 99 -24.19 -3.00 13.17
CA VAL A 99 -22.84 -3.22 12.63
C VAL A 99 -22.02 -1.92 12.67
N GLN A 100 -22.62 -0.79 12.27
CA GLN A 100 -21.96 0.52 12.34
C GLN A 100 -21.50 0.86 13.76
N GLN A 101 -22.33 0.63 14.77
CA GLN A 101 -21.95 0.92 16.16
C GLN A 101 -20.84 -0.02 16.66
N LEU A 102 -20.85 -1.29 16.24
CA LEU A 102 -19.83 -2.28 16.62
C LEU A 102 -18.47 -2.05 15.93
N ILE A 103 -18.45 -1.39 14.77
CA ILE A 103 -17.22 -0.92 14.12
C ILE A 103 -16.48 0.12 15.00
N GLU A 104 -17.18 0.79 15.91
CA GLU A 104 -16.59 1.75 16.85
C GLU A 104 -16.29 1.14 18.23
N ASP A 105 -16.43 -0.19 18.38
CA ASP A 105 -16.23 -0.86 19.67
C ASP A 105 -14.79 -0.73 20.19
N SER A 106 -14.64 -0.59 21.50
CA SER A 106 -13.33 -0.59 22.17
C SER A 106 -12.51 -1.87 21.94
N ALA A 107 -13.17 -3.03 21.80
CA ALA A 107 -12.52 -4.33 21.68
C ALA A 107 -12.22 -4.67 20.23
N THR A 108 -10.95 -4.98 19.94
CA THR A 108 -10.48 -5.32 18.59
C THR A 108 -11.25 -6.49 17.98
N VAL A 109 -11.50 -7.55 18.75
CA VAL A 109 -12.23 -8.75 18.27
C VAL A 109 -13.67 -8.44 17.85
N VAL A 110 -14.30 -7.43 18.46
CA VAL A 110 -15.66 -7.00 18.11
C VAL A 110 -15.65 -6.22 16.81
N ARG A 111 -14.68 -5.30 16.62
CA ARG A 111 -14.52 -4.55 15.37
C ARG A 111 -14.17 -5.45 14.19
N GLU A 112 -13.32 -6.45 14.41
CA GLU A 112 -12.98 -7.48 13.43
C GLU A 112 -14.22 -8.27 12.99
N ALA A 113 -15.01 -8.76 13.95
CA ALA A 113 -16.27 -9.43 13.65
C ALA A 113 -17.27 -8.50 12.95
N ALA A 114 -17.33 -7.22 13.30
CA ALA A 114 -18.19 -6.24 12.62
C ALA A 114 -17.78 -6.03 11.15
N ALA A 115 -16.47 -5.99 10.85
CA ALA A 115 -15.96 -5.90 9.48
C ALA A 115 -16.37 -7.12 8.64
N HIS A 116 -16.19 -8.32 9.19
CA HIS A 116 -16.64 -9.58 8.58
C HIS A 116 -18.16 -9.58 8.31
N ASN A 117 -18.95 -9.23 9.33
CA ASN A 117 -20.42 -9.24 9.22
C ASN A 117 -20.94 -8.17 8.27
N LEU A 118 -20.25 -7.02 8.14
CA LEU A 118 -20.57 -6.06 7.09
C LEU A 118 -20.41 -6.70 5.70
N ALA A 119 -19.36 -7.49 5.48
CA ALA A 119 -19.15 -8.19 4.21
C ALA A 119 -20.26 -9.20 3.89
N LEU A 120 -20.76 -9.93 4.90
CA LEU A 120 -21.91 -10.84 4.76
C LEU A 120 -23.23 -10.11 4.48
N LEU A 121 -23.38 -8.90 5.02
CA LEU A 121 -24.62 -8.14 4.91
C LEU A 121 -24.84 -7.54 3.52
N LEU A 122 -23.78 -7.08 2.84
CA LEU A 122 -23.92 -6.34 1.56
C LEU A 122 -24.60 -7.12 0.43
N PRO A 123 -24.30 -8.42 0.19
CA PRO A 123 -24.99 -9.22 -0.82
C PRO A 123 -26.50 -9.34 -0.60
N LEU A 124 -26.97 -9.10 0.63
CA LEU A 124 -28.38 -9.20 1.02
C LEU A 124 -29.15 -7.88 0.83
N PHE A 125 -28.48 -6.79 0.45
CA PHE A 125 -29.15 -5.51 0.15
C PHE A 125 -29.76 -5.55 -1.25
N PRO A 126 -30.99 -5.03 -1.43
CA PRO A 126 -31.70 -5.08 -2.71
C PRO A 126 -31.09 -4.15 -3.76
N ASN A 127 -30.38 -3.11 -3.32
CA ASN A 127 -29.76 -2.11 -4.17
C ASN A 127 -28.56 -1.45 -3.45
N ALA A 128 -27.87 -0.55 -4.15
CA ALA A 128 -26.68 0.14 -3.67
C ALA A 128 -26.96 1.53 -3.04
N GLU A 129 -28.19 1.79 -2.55
CA GLU A 129 -28.54 3.10 -1.95
C GLU A 129 -27.65 3.46 -0.75
N LYS A 130 -27.21 2.46 0.02
CA LYS A 130 -26.33 2.63 1.19
C LYS A 130 -24.84 2.65 0.83
N TYR A 131 -24.48 2.66 -0.45
CA TYR A 131 -23.09 2.48 -0.89
C TYR A 131 -22.10 3.43 -0.22
N PHE A 132 -22.35 4.74 -0.28
CA PHE A 132 -21.40 5.72 0.26
C PHE A 132 -21.24 5.59 1.78
N LYS A 133 -22.28 5.13 2.49
CA LYS A 133 -22.18 4.88 3.92
C LYS A 133 -21.29 3.67 4.20
N VAL A 134 -21.47 2.59 3.44
CA VAL A 134 -20.64 1.37 3.56
C VAL A 134 -19.19 1.67 3.18
N GLU A 135 -18.97 2.47 2.14
CA GLU A 135 -17.64 2.89 1.72
C GLU A 135 -16.92 3.69 2.81
N GLU A 136 -17.61 4.63 3.46
CA GLU A 136 -17.09 5.36 4.62
C GLU A 136 -16.66 4.40 5.74
N LEU A 137 -17.51 3.42 6.10
CA LEU A 137 -17.21 2.42 7.12
C LEU A 137 -16.01 1.53 6.73
N MET A 138 -15.91 1.12 5.47
CA MET A 138 -14.76 0.36 4.96
C MET A 138 -13.47 1.18 5.12
N PHE A 139 -13.44 2.45 4.73
CA PHE A 139 -12.24 3.27 4.89
C PHE A 139 -11.88 3.50 6.37
N GLN A 140 -12.87 3.63 7.25
CA GLN A 140 -12.65 3.67 8.70
C GLN A 140 -11.96 2.39 9.20
N LEU A 141 -12.45 1.22 8.77
CA LEU A 141 -11.92 -0.08 9.15
C LEU A 141 -10.52 -0.38 8.55
N VAL A 142 -10.25 0.07 7.31
CA VAL A 142 -8.89 -0.02 6.72
C VAL A 142 -7.88 0.83 7.51
N CYS A 143 -8.35 1.88 8.19
CA CYS A 143 -7.51 2.72 9.06
C CYS A 143 -7.62 2.33 10.55
N ASP A 144 -8.14 1.13 10.87
CA ASP A 144 -8.23 0.66 12.25
C ASP A 144 -6.85 0.52 12.89
N PRO A 145 -6.65 0.89 14.16
CA PRO A 145 -5.35 0.74 14.83
C PRO A 145 -4.87 -0.72 14.96
N ALA A 146 -5.76 -1.70 14.82
CA ALA A 146 -5.42 -3.12 14.91
C ALA A 146 -5.28 -3.76 13.52
N GLY A 147 -4.12 -4.36 13.27
CA GLY A 147 -3.81 -5.02 11.99
C GLY A 147 -4.80 -6.11 11.59
N VAL A 148 -5.36 -6.88 12.54
CA VAL A 148 -6.33 -7.95 12.23
C VAL A 148 -7.64 -7.42 11.64
N VAL A 149 -8.09 -6.23 12.08
CA VAL A 149 -9.28 -5.57 11.54
C VAL A 149 -9.01 -5.08 10.11
N VAL A 150 -7.84 -4.47 9.90
CA VAL A 150 -7.40 -4.02 8.57
C VAL A 150 -7.31 -5.19 7.59
N GLU A 151 -6.69 -6.30 7.99
CA GLU A 151 -6.53 -7.49 7.15
C GLU A 151 -7.88 -8.12 6.79
N THR A 152 -8.78 -8.27 7.77
CA THR A 152 -10.16 -8.76 7.53
C THR A 152 -10.90 -7.86 6.57
N THR A 153 -10.80 -6.54 6.75
CA THR A 153 -11.45 -5.55 5.89
C THR A 153 -10.95 -5.63 4.45
N ILE A 154 -9.63 -5.72 4.27
CA ILE A 154 -9.01 -5.77 2.94
C ILE A 154 -9.30 -7.10 2.23
N LYS A 155 -9.31 -8.23 2.95
CA LYS A 155 -9.48 -9.56 2.34
C LYS A 155 -10.94 -9.93 2.11
N GLU A 156 -11.84 -9.46 2.95
CA GLU A 156 -13.23 -9.91 2.95
C GLU A 156 -14.18 -8.79 2.53
N LEU A 157 -14.16 -7.64 3.23
CA LEU A 157 -15.12 -6.56 2.95
C LEU A 157 -14.84 -5.87 1.61
N LEU A 158 -13.59 -5.52 1.33
CA LEU A 158 -13.21 -4.73 0.17
C LEU A 158 -13.64 -5.39 -1.17
N PRO A 159 -13.37 -6.68 -1.45
CA PRO A 159 -13.85 -7.34 -2.66
C PRO A 159 -15.37 -7.28 -2.82
N ILE A 160 -16.11 -7.42 -1.71
CA ILE A 160 -17.57 -7.36 -1.73
C ILE A 160 -18.05 -5.95 -2.04
N VAL A 161 -17.47 -4.91 -1.44
CA VAL A 161 -17.81 -3.50 -1.71
C VAL A 161 -17.58 -3.14 -3.19
N ILE A 162 -16.47 -3.59 -3.77
CA ILE A 162 -16.15 -3.36 -5.19
C ILE A 162 -17.22 -3.97 -6.09
N ASN A 163 -17.55 -5.25 -5.86
CA ASN A 163 -18.50 -5.99 -6.69
C ASN A 163 -19.94 -5.49 -6.50
N TRP A 164 -20.33 -5.19 -5.26
CA TRP A 164 -21.68 -4.72 -4.93
C TRP A 164 -21.93 -3.30 -5.45
N GLY A 165 -20.94 -2.40 -5.32
CA GLY A 165 -21.10 -1.01 -5.72
C GLY A 165 -20.79 -0.69 -7.18
N ASN A 166 -19.95 -1.51 -7.83
CA ASN A 166 -19.39 -1.25 -9.16
C ASN A 166 -18.81 0.19 -9.31
N LYS A 167 -18.12 0.66 -8.25
CA LYS A 167 -17.63 2.05 -8.11
C LYS A 167 -16.13 2.12 -7.90
N LEU A 168 -15.38 1.21 -8.53
CA LEU A 168 -13.92 1.12 -8.39
C LEU A 168 -13.21 2.47 -8.60
N ASP A 169 -13.56 3.26 -9.62
CA ASP A 169 -12.92 4.57 -9.86
C ASP A 169 -13.12 5.54 -8.70
N HIS A 170 -14.26 5.45 -8.03
CA HIS A 170 -14.54 6.28 -6.87
C HIS A 170 -13.67 5.86 -5.68
N ILE A 171 -13.61 4.56 -5.39
CA ILE A 171 -12.75 4.00 -4.34
C ILE A 171 -11.29 4.41 -4.57
N LEU A 172 -10.79 4.27 -5.81
CA LEU A 172 -9.42 4.62 -6.17
C LEU A 172 -9.13 6.11 -5.95
N ARG A 173 -10.06 7.00 -6.32
CA ARG A 173 -9.93 8.44 -6.08
C ARG A 173 -9.91 8.77 -4.59
N VAL A 174 -10.82 8.18 -3.81
CA VAL A 174 -10.89 8.40 -2.36
C VAL A 174 -9.63 7.86 -1.67
N LEU A 175 -9.15 6.69 -2.09
CA LEU A 175 -7.94 6.05 -1.59
C LEU A 175 -6.70 6.93 -1.78
N LEU A 176 -6.43 7.40 -3.00
CA LEU A 176 -5.29 8.28 -3.27
C LEU A 176 -5.39 9.59 -2.47
N SER A 177 -6.60 10.17 -2.37
CA SER A 177 -6.85 11.35 -1.54
C SER A 177 -6.55 11.10 -0.05
N HIS A 178 -6.94 9.95 0.50
CA HIS A 178 -6.67 9.58 1.89
C HIS A 178 -5.16 9.34 2.13
N ILE A 179 -4.47 8.70 1.20
CA ILE A 179 -3.02 8.49 1.27
C ILE A 179 -2.29 9.84 1.32
N LEU A 180 -2.59 10.73 0.36
CA LEU A 180 -1.93 12.04 0.29
C LEU A 180 -2.29 12.92 1.48
N SER A 181 -3.57 13.00 1.85
CA SER A 181 -4.01 13.86 2.95
C SER A 181 -3.45 13.43 4.30
N SER A 182 -3.20 12.13 4.51
CA SER A 182 -2.54 11.63 5.73
C SER A 182 -1.14 12.19 5.90
N ALA A 183 -0.37 12.35 4.81
CA ALA A 183 0.96 12.97 4.87
C ALA A 183 0.90 14.51 4.84
N GLN A 184 0.01 15.10 4.03
CA GLN A 184 -0.08 16.56 3.85
C GLN A 184 -0.50 17.30 5.11
N ARG A 185 -1.33 16.67 5.97
CA ARG A 185 -1.78 17.25 7.24
C ARG A 185 -0.67 17.28 8.30
N CYS A 186 0.43 16.54 8.10
CA CYS A 186 1.56 16.55 9.02
C CYS A 186 2.39 17.85 8.89
N PRO A 187 3.03 18.29 9.99
CA PRO A 187 3.91 19.45 9.93
C PRO A 187 5.16 19.17 9.09
N PRO A 188 5.74 20.19 8.43
CA PRO A 188 6.99 20.04 7.70
C PRO A 188 8.17 19.78 8.65
N LEU A 189 9.26 19.18 8.16
CA LEU A 189 10.48 18.99 8.97
C LEU A 189 11.19 20.30 9.31
N SER A 190 11.03 21.32 8.46
CA SER A 190 11.60 22.64 8.67
C SER A 190 10.62 23.73 8.23
N GLY A 191 10.57 24.83 8.99
CA GLY A 191 9.83 26.04 8.62
C GLY A 191 10.57 26.95 7.64
N VAL A 192 11.81 26.61 7.25
CA VAL A 192 12.61 27.44 6.32
C VAL A 192 12.06 27.28 4.91
N GLU A 193 11.35 28.29 4.42
CA GLU A 193 10.80 28.31 3.07
C GLU A 193 11.88 28.08 2.01
N GLY A 194 11.55 27.25 1.01
CA GLY A 194 12.47 26.90 -0.07
C GLY A 194 13.58 25.91 0.30
N SER A 195 13.55 25.33 1.50
CA SER A 195 14.43 24.20 1.84
C SER A 195 13.84 22.86 1.35
N VAL A 196 14.67 21.82 1.27
CA VAL A 196 14.18 20.46 0.95
C VAL A 196 13.30 19.97 2.10
N GLU A 197 13.75 20.24 3.33
CA GLU A 197 13.12 19.84 4.58
C GLU A 197 11.74 20.48 4.79
N SER A 198 11.45 21.64 4.17
CA SER A 198 10.10 22.22 4.22
C SER A 198 9.05 21.46 3.42
N HIS A 199 9.46 20.55 2.54
CA HIS A 199 8.55 19.71 1.74
C HIS A 199 8.29 18.35 2.39
N LEU A 200 9.26 17.86 3.17
CA LEU A 200 9.20 16.61 3.91
C LEU A 200 8.36 16.76 5.19
N ARG A 201 7.69 15.68 5.60
CA ARG A 201 6.69 15.68 6.67
C ARG A 201 7.13 14.87 7.89
N VAL A 202 6.78 15.34 9.08
CA VAL A 202 6.93 14.58 10.33
C VAL A 202 5.70 13.69 10.52
N LEU A 203 5.80 12.42 10.16
CA LEU A 203 4.71 11.47 10.35
C LEU A 203 4.66 10.95 11.79
N GLY A 204 3.48 11.06 12.41
CA GLY A 204 3.13 10.37 13.64
C GLY A 204 2.93 8.87 13.41
N GLU A 205 2.79 8.10 14.49
CA GLU A 205 2.55 6.65 14.40
C GLU A 205 1.24 6.33 13.68
N ARG A 206 0.18 7.10 13.97
CA ARG A 206 -1.13 6.94 13.35
C ARG A 206 -1.11 7.24 11.85
N GLU A 207 -0.50 8.35 11.44
CA GLU A 207 -0.43 8.72 10.03
C GLU A 207 0.43 7.74 9.25
N ARG A 208 1.56 7.29 9.82
CA ARG A 208 2.40 6.25 9.24
C ARG A 208 1.63 4.95 9.05
N TRP A 209 0.89 4.52 10.08
CA TRP A 209 0.06 3.32 10.04
C TRP A 209 -1.03 3.43 8.96
N ASN A 210 -1.77 4.53 8.93
CA ASN A 210 -2.83 4.76 7.94
C ASN A 210 -2.27 4.73 6.51
N ILE A 211 -1.14 5.38 6.25
CA ILE A 211 -0.51 5.35 4.91
C ILE A 211 -0.10 3.92 4.55
N ASP A 212 0.51 3.15 5.47
CA ASP A 212 0.86 1.75 5.21
C ASP A 212 -0.38 0.90 4.89
N ALA A 213 -1.44 1.02 5.67
CA ALA A 213 -2.68 0.27 5.49
C ALA A 213 -3.38 0.61 4.16
N LEU A 214 -3.46 1.89 3.81
CA LEU A 214 -4.03 2.34 2.53
C LEU A 214 -3.16 1.90 1.33
N LEU A 215 -1.83 1.89 1.45
CA LEU A 215 -0.96 1.35 0.42
C LEU A 215 -1.12 -0.18 0.27
N ARG A 216 -1.40 -0.92 1.36
CA ARG A 216 -1.77 -2.35 1.26
C ARG A 216 -3.08 -2.54 0.52
N MET A 217 -4.10 -1.73 0.83
CA MET A 217 -5.36 -1.72 0.10
C MET A 217 -5.14 -1.44 -1.40
N LEU A 218 -4.24 -0.50 -1.75
CA LEU A 218 -3.89 -0.22 -3.15
C LEU A 218 -3.29 -1.44 -3.87
N VAL A 219 -2.44 -2.21 -3.20
CA VAL A 219 -1.87 -3.46 -3.74
C VAL A 219 -2.98 -4.49 -4.00
N GLU A 220 -3.91 -4.68 -3.07
CA GLU A 220 -5.02 -5.64 -3.22
C GLU A 220 -6.04 -5.22 -4.29
N LEU A 221 -6.12 -3.92 -4.59
CA LEU A 221 -6.92 -3.41 -5.70
C LEU A 221 -6.27 -3.62 -7.08
N LEU A 222 -4.98 -3.91 -7.14
CA LEU A 222 -4.23 -4.00 -8.40
C LEU A 222 -4.83 -5.02 -9.40
N PRO A 223 -5.24 -6.24 -9.01
CA PRO A 223 -5.92 -7.16 -9.92
C PRO A 223 -7.26 -6.64 -10.46
N PHE A 224 -7.99 -5.85 -9.67
CA PHE A 224 -9.25 -5.23 -10.11
C PHE A 224 -8.99 -4.10 -11.10
N ILE A 225 -7.99 -3.26 -10.83
CA ILE A 225 -7.54 -2.20 -11.74
C ILE A 225 -7.12 -2.80 -13.08
N HIS A 226 -6.28 -3.83 -13.06
CA HIS A 226 -5.80 -4.51 -14.27
C HIS A 226 -6.94 -5.11 -15.10
N ARG A 227 -7.84 -5.88 -14.46
CA ARG A 227 -9.01 -6.45 -15.14
C ARG A 227 -9.90 -5.38 -15.76
N LYS A 228 -10.10 -4.27 -15.05
CA LYS A 228 -10.89 -3.15 -15.57
C LYS A 228 -10.22 -2.47 -16.75
N ALA A 229 -8.90 -2.23 -16.69
CA ALA A 229 -8.14 -1.67 -17.79
C ALA A 229 -8.27 -2.54 -19.05
N LEU A 230 -8.07 -3.86 -18.93
CA LEU A 230 -8.26 -4.81 -20.04
C LEU A 230 -9.71 -4.82 -20.56
N GLY A 231 -10.68 -4.94 -19.66
CA GLY A 231 -12.10 -5.05 -20.01
C GLY A 231 -12.71 -3.79 -20.63
N THR A 232 -12.06 -2.64 -20.47
CA THR A 232 -12.49 -1.35 -21.04
C THR A 232 -11.59 -0.87 -22.18
N CYS A 233 -10.67 -1.71 -22.65
CA CYS A 233 -9.77 -1.34 -23.75
C CYS A 233 -10.56 -1.09 -25.04
N PRO A 234 -10.53 0.14 -25.59
CA PRO A 234 -11.26 0.49 -26.81
C PRO A 234 -10.57 -0.02 -28.09
N LEU A 235 -9.36 -0.57 -27.98
CA LEU A 235 -8.49 -0.93 -29.11
C LEU A 235 -8.52 -2.42 -29.45
N PHE A 236 -9.13 -3.27 -28.61
CA PHE A 236 -9.22 -4.70 -28.89
C PHE A 236 -10.29 -5.00 -29.94
N SER A 237 -9.96 -5.90 -30.86
CA SER A 237 -10.98 -6.65 -31.60
C SER A 237 -11.46 -7.83 -30.73
N VAL A 238 -12.73 -8.25 -30.87
CA VAL A 238 -13.39 -9.30 -30.07
C VAL A 238 -12.61 -10.64 -30.03
N SER A 239 -11.62 -10.84 -30.90
CA SER A 239 -10.83 -12.06 -31.05
C SER A 239 -9.49 -12.09 -30.27
N GLU A 240 -9.04 -11.00 -29.64
CA GLU A 240 -7.69 -10.86 -29.04
C GLU A 240 -7.61 -11.00 -27.51
N LEU A 241 -8.71 -11.39 -26.86
CA LEU A 241 -8.83 -11.60 -25.40
C LEU A 241 -7.92 -12.70 -24.80
N LYS A 242 -6.98 -13.26 -25.56
CA LYS A 242 -6.05 -14.30 -25.10
C LYS A 242 -4.83 -13.73 -24.38
N ASP A 243 -4.43 -12.50 -24.69
CA ASP A 243 -3.25 -11.89 -24.06
C ASP A 243 -3.66 -11.13 -22.80
N THR A 244 -3.25 -11.65 -21.65
CA THR A 244 -3.47 -11.04 -20.34
C THR A 244 -2.54 -9.86 -20.06
N VAL A 245 -1.82 -9.35 -21.07
CA VAL A 245 -0.71 -8.39 -20.91
C VAL A 245 -0.76 -7.31 -21.99
N PHE A 246 -0.38 -6.08 -21.65
CA PHE A 246 -0.32 -4.96 -22.61
C PHE A 246 0.90 -5.08 -23.52
N SER A 247 0.70 -5.45 -24.79
CA SER A 247 1.76 -5.63 -25.79
C SER A 247 2.29 -4.30 -26.34
N ALA A 248 3.51 -4.30 -26.89
CA ALA A 248 4.09 -3.10 -27.51
C ALA A 248 3.23 -2.54 -28.66
N SER A 249 2.65 -3.40 -29.51
CA SER A 249 1.78 -2.99 -30.61
C SER A 249 0.49 -2.32 -30.13
N LEU A 250 -0.09 -2.79 -29.03
CA LEU A 250 -1.24 -2.16 -28.39
C LEU A 250 -0.87 -0.76 -27.86
N LEU A 251 0.30 -0.61 -27.25
CA LEU A 251 0.78 0.68 -26.76
C LEU A 251 1.09 1.66 -27.90
N GLU A 252 1.57 1.19 -29.06
CA GLU A 252 1.72 2.01 -30.27
C GLU A 252 0.37 2.51 -30.81
N LEU A 253 -0.68 1.67 -30.76
CA LEU A 253 -2.04 2.09 -31.12
C LEU A 253 -2.60 3.10 -30.12
N TYR A 254 -2.40 2.87 -28.84
CA TYR A 254 -2.75 3.80 -27.77
C TYR A 254 -2.12 5.17 -27.98
N ALA A 255 -0.82 5.21 -28.27
CA ALA A 255 -0.06 6.44 -28.49
C ALA A 255 -0.61 7.34 -29.60
N LYS A 256 -1.32 6.79 -30.60
CA LYS A 256 -1.96 7.57 -31.67
C LYS A 256 -3.06 8.50 -31.15
N GLY A 257 -3.60 8.25 -29.94
CA GLY A 257 -4.53 9.15 -29.26
C GLY A 257 -5.89 9.28 -29.94
N HIS A 258 -6.33 8.26 -30.69
CA HIS A 258 -7.64 8.26 -31.35
C HIS A 258 -8.80 7.90 -30.40
N VAL A 259 -8.50 7.38 -29.22
CA VAL A 259 -9.47 6.87 -28.24
C VAL A 259 -9.01 7.22 -26.83
N GLU A 260 -9.97 7.50 -25.95
CA GLU A 260 -9.72 7.65 -24.51
C GLU A 260 -9.72 6.28 -23.84
N TRP A 261 -8.82 6.06 -22.88
CA TRP A 261 -8.78 4.82 -22.13
C TRP A 261 -8.58 5.06 -20.62
N PRO A 262 -9.57 5.66 -19.94
CA PRO A 262 -9.39 6.19 -18.58
C PRO A 262 -8.93 5.15 -17.55
N ALA A 263 -9.43 3.91 -17.63
CA ALA A 263 -9.06 2.85 -16.69
C ALA A 263 -7.59 2.41 -16.80
N PHE A 264 -7.02 2.45 -18.01
CA PHE A 264 -5.60 2.19 -18.23
C PHE A 264 -4.76 3.42 -17.87
N GLU A 265 -5.24 4.60 -18.26
CA GLU A 265 -4.58 5.87 -18.02
C GLU A 265 -4.46 6.23 -16.55
N TRP A 266 -5.43 5.85 -15.73
CA TRP A 266 -5.44 6.11 -14.29
C TRP A 266 -4.11 5.71 -13.61
N MET A 267 -3.48 4.61 -14.04
CA MET A 267 -2.23 4.14 -13.45
C MET A 267 -1.08 5.15 -13.63
N HIS A 268 -0.81 5.61 -14.85
CA HIS A 268 0.31 6.52 -15.13
C HIS A 268 -0.08 8.00 -15.09
N ALA A 269 -1.36 8.32 -15.22
CA ALA A 269 -1.87 9.69 -15.14
C ALA A 269 -2.14 10.09 -13.69
N ASP A 270 -2.76 9.25 -12.86
CA ASP A 270 -3.16 9.61 -11.50
C ASP A 270 -2.32 8.90 -10.42
N CYS A 271 -2.26 7.56 -10.46
CA CYS A 271 -1.65 6.77 -9.40
C CYS A 271 -0.13 7.04 -9.25
N PHE A 272 0.67 6.91 -10.30
CA PHE A 272 2.11 7.15 -10.20
C PHE A 272 2.45 8.60 -9.78
N PRO A 273 1.83 9.65 -10.35
CA PRO A 273 2.03 11.02 -9.87
C PRO A 273 1.72 11.22 -8.39
N ASP A 274 0.63 10.63 -7.90
CA ASP A 274 0.25 10.72 -6.48
C ASP A 274 1.24 9.95 -5.58
N LEU A 275 1.74 8.79 -6.01
CA LEU A 275 2.79 8.06 -5.29
C LEU A 275 4.13 8.79 -5.29
N ILE A 276 4.47 9.47 -6.39
CA ILE A 276 5.65 10.35 -6.48
C ILE A 276 5.48 11.53 -5.53
N GLN A 277 4.31 12.17 -5.50
CA GLN A 277 4.00 13.26 -4.58
C GLN A 277 4.08 12.80 -3.13
N LEU A 278 3.52 11.64 -2.80
CA LEU A 278 3.64 11.02 -1.48
C LEU A 278 5.11 10.86 -1.11
N SER A 279 5.92 10.25 -1.98
CA SER A 279 7.34 10.03 -1.71
C SER A 279 8.09 11.33 -1.44
N CYS A 280 7.78 12.40 -2.18
CA CYS A 280 8.35 13.74 -1.97
C CYS A 280 7.97 14.40 -0.63
N MET A 281 7.05 13.79 0.13
CA MET A 281 6.73 14.18 1.51
C MET A 281 7.38 13.26 2.55
N LEU A 282 7.97 12.14 2.15
CA LEU A 282 8.54 11.13 3.05
C LEU A 282 10.03 11.37 3.29
N PRO A 283 10.45 11.65 4.54
CA PRO A 283 11.87 11.69 4.87
C PRO A 283 12.49 10.30 4.83
N GLN A 284 13.82 10.25 4.77
CA GLN A 284 14.62 9.01 4.69
C GLN A 284 14.26 7.96 5.76
N LYS A 285 13.91 8.39 6.97
CA LYS A 285 13.48 7.48 8.06
C LYS A 285 12.22 6.66 7.75
N GLU A 286 11.42 7.08 6.77
CA GLU A 286 10.17 6.42 6.37
C GLU A 286 10.38 5.42 5.23
N ASP A 287 11.55 4.75 5.21
CA ASP A 287 11.88 3.73 4.22
C ASP A 287 10.89 2.56 4.20
N SER A 288 10.21 2.26 5.30
CA SER A 288 9.16 1.23 5.33
C SER A 288 8.00 1.58 4.37
N LEU A 289 7.59 2.83 4.33
CA LEU A 289 6.57 3.32 3.40
C LEU A 289 7.12 3.37 1.96
N ARG A 290 8.36 3.82 1.77
CA ARG A 290 9.01 3.76 0.44
C ARG A 290 9.08 2.33 -0.09
N ASN A 291 9.43 1.37 0.76
CA ASN A 291 9.47 -0.05 0.42
C ASN A 291 8.06 -0.57 0.05
N ARG A 292 7.00 -0.11 0.73
CA ARG A 292 5.63 -0.44 0.35
C ARG A 292 5.28 0.06 -1.05
N ILE A 293 5.64 1.31 -1.38
CA ILE A 293 5.49 1.88 -2.72
C ILE A 293 6.30 1.07 -3.74
N THR A 294 7.56 0.76 -3.46
CA THR A 294 8.42 -0.07 -4.31
C THR A 294 7.80 -1.43 -4.62
N LYS A 295 7.25 -2.12 -3.62
CA LYS A 295 6.56 -3.41 -3.83
C LYS A 295 5.34 -3.28 -4.72
N PHE A 296 4.56 -2.21 -4.56
CA PHE A 296 3.44 -1.91 -5.46
C PHE A 296 3.92 -1.69 -6.90
N LEU A 297 4.98 -0.90 -7.11
CA LEU A 297 5.57 -0.63 -8.43
C LEU A 297 6.06 -1.92 -9.11
N LEU A 298 6.74 -2.80 -8.37
CA LEU A 298 7.17 -4.10 -8.86
C LEU A 298 5.96 -4.98 -9.25
N ALA A 299 4.92 -5.03 -8.41
CA ALA A 299 3.70 -5.78 -8.70
C ALA A 299 2.96 -5.24 -9.94
N VAL A 300 2.96 -3.92 -10.17
CA VAL A 300 2.43 -3.34 -11.42
C VAL A 300 3.24 -3.81 -12.61
N SER A 301 4.58 -3.81 -12.51
CA SER A 301 5.45 -4.25 -13.61
C SER A 301 5.25 -5.73 -13.97
N GLU A 302 5.00 -6.57 -12.97
CA GLU A 302 4.73 -7.99 -13.14
C GLU A 302 3.36 -8.20 -13.80
N LEU A 303 2.32 -7.52 -13.30
CA LEU A 303 0.94 -7.73 -13.75
C LEU A 303 0.66 -7.09 -15.12
N PHE A 304 1.13 -5.85 -15.35
CA PHE A 304 0.93 -5.13 -16.62
C PHE A 304 1.95 -5.56 -17.69
N GLY A 305 3.04 -6.19 -17.27
CA GLY A 305 4.07 -6.79 -18.12
C GLY A 305 5.17 -5.84 -18.60
N ASN A 306 6.18 -6.44 -19.22
CA ASN A 306 7.43 -5.76 -19.55
C ASN A 306 7.27 -4.61 -20.57
N SER A 307 6.34 -4.71 -21.53
CA SER A 307 6.08 -3.62 -22.48
C SER A 307 5.53 -2.38 -21.77
N TYR A 308 4.59 -2.54 -20.83
CA TYR A 308 4.11 -1.42 -20.00
C TYR A 308 5.24 -0.84 -19.13
N LEU A 309 6.06 -1.70 -18.52
CA LEU A 309 7.23 -1.27 -17.74
C LEU A 309 8.19 -0.41 -18.57
N VAL A 310 8.55 -0.86 -19.78
CA VAL A 310 9.53 -0.18 -20.64
C VAL A 310 8.99 1.13 -21.21
N HIS A 311 7.76 1.12 -21.71
CA HIS A 311 7.24 2.20 -22.57
C HIS A 311 6.37 3.20 -21.83
N ILE A 312 5.82 2.85 -20.66
CA ILE A 312 4.95 3.73 -19.88
C ILE A 312 5.58 4.03 -18.51
N MET A 313 5.78 3.01 -17.67
CA MET A 313 6.18 3.21 -16.28
C MET A 313 7.58 3.81 -16.16
N LEU A 314 8.59 3.24 -16.83
CA LEU A 314 9.97 3.74 -16.78
C LEU A 314 10.09 5.21 -17.24
N PRO A 315 9.49 5.63 -18.37
CA PRO A 315 9.49 7.04 -18.77
C PRO A 315 8.89 7.99 -17.74
N VAL A 316 7.80 7.62 -17.05
CA VAL A 316 7.19 8.46 -16.01
C VAL A 316 8.20 8.77 -14.89
N PHE A 317 8.87 7.73 -14.38
CA PHE A 317 9.83 7.90 -13.29
C PHE A 317 11.14 8.56 -13.74
N LEU A 318 11.62 8.30 -14.97
CA LEU A 318 12.76 9.02 -15.55
C LEU A 318 12.47 10.52 -15.65
N VAL A 319 11.30 10.91 -16.17
CA VAL A 319 10.92 12.33 -16.23
C VAL A 319 10.84 12.94 -14.83
N ALA A 320 10.28 12.21 -13.85
CA ALA A 320 10.12 12.68 -12.49
C ALA A 320 11.45 12.88 -11.73
N VAL A 321 12.51 12.12 -12.05
CA VAL A 321 13.87 12.38 -11.53
C VAL A 321 14.64 13.46 -12.31
N GLY A 322 14.04 14.00 -13.38
CA GLY A 322 14.66 15.03 -14.23
C GLY A 322 15.43 14.50 -15.44
N ASP A 323 15.45 13.18 -15.63
CA ASP A 323 16.12 12.53 -16.75
C ASP A 323 15.32 12.63 -18.06
N ASN A 324 16.02 12.36 -19.16
CA ASN A 324 15.41 12.24 -20.47
C ASN A 324 14.73 10.87 -20.61
N ALA A 325 13.53 10.87 -21.18
CA ALA A 325 12.75 9.68 -21.41
C ALA A 325 12.11 9.72 -22.79
N ASP A 326 11.91 8.53 -23.37
CA ASP A 326 11.10 8.36 -24.55
C ASP A 326 9.62 8.44 -24.17
N LEU A 327 8.92 9.45 -24.68
CA LEU A 327 7.50 9.68 -24.44
C LEU A 327 6.64 9.38 -25.68
N THR A 328 7.19 8.70 -26.69
CA THR A 328 6.48 8.37 -27.94
C THR A 328 5.24 7.51 -27.74
N PHE A 329 5.18 6.76 -26.64
CA PHE A 329 4.05 5.89 -26.30
C PHE A 329 2.90 6.60 -25.55
N PHE A 330 3.01 7.92 -25.32
CA PHE A 330 1.96 8.71 -24.67
C PHE A 330 1.15 9.52 -25.69
N PRO A 331 -0.19 9.47 -25.62
CA PRO A 331 -1.05 10.36 -26.38
C PRO A 331 -0.79 11.84 -26.07
N SER A 332 -1.09 12.71 -27.02
CA SER A 332 -0.95 14.16 -26.88
C SER A 332 -1.73 14.75 -25.70
N ALA A 333 -2.84 14.13 -25.30
CA ALA A 333 -3.63 14.54 -24.13
C ALA A 333 -2.92 14.26 -22.79
N ILE A 334 -2.18 13.15 -22.70
CA ILE A 334 -1.48 12.72 -21.48
C ILE A 334 -0.07 13.30 -21.40
N TYR A 335 0.56 13.55 -22.55
CA TYR A 335 1.93 14.03 -22.65
C TYR A 335 2.25 15.26 -21.77
N PRO A 336 1.43 16.35 -21.72
CA PRO A 336 1.71 17.51 -20.87
C PRO A 336 1.73 17.16 -19.38
N ARG A 337 0.88 16.20 -18.96
CA ARG A 337 0.79 15.76 -17.57
C ARG A 337 2.06 15.04 -17.14
N ILE A 338 2.53 14.08 -17.95
CA ILE A 338 3.77 13.35 -17.69
C ILE A 338 4.97 14.28 -17.74
N LYS A 339 5.07 15.12 -18.78
CA LYS A 339 6.14 16.13 -18.88
C LYS A 339 6.15 17.11 -17.71
N GLY A 340 4.97 17.39 -17.13
CA GLY A 340 4.78 18.24 -15.97
C GLY A 340 5.45 17.73 -14.69
N LEU A 341 5.74 16.42 -14.61
CA LEU A 341 6.43 15.81 -13.45
C LEU A 341 7.90 16.22 -13.35
N ARG A 342 8.50 16.73 -14.44
CA ARG A 342 9.91 17.12 -14.44
C ARG A 342 10.18 18.22 -13.40
N PRO A 343 11.16 18.05 -12.50
CA PRO A 343 11.53 19.09 -11.54
C PRO A 343 11.99 20.36 -12.25
N LYS A 344 11.39 21.50 -11.91
CA LYS A 344 11.68 22.81 -12.53
C LYS A 344 12.61 23.70 -11.69
N ALA A 345 12.61 23.51 -10.38
CA ALA A 345 13.41 24.29 -9.43
C ALA A 345 14.56 23.45 -8.86
N SER A 346 15.65 24.10 -8.43
CA SER A 346 16.80 23.44 -7.80
C SER A 346 16.39 22.54 -6.62
N VAL A 347 15.49 23.04 -5.76
CA VAL A 347 14.94 22.29 -4.61
C VAL A 347 14.15 21.07 -5.07
N ALA A 348 13.34 21.20 -6.12
CA ALA A 348 12.59 20.09 -6.69
C ALA A 348 13.52 19.03 -7.30
N GLY A 349 14.63 19.44 -7.93
CA GLY A 349 15.65 18.51 -8.43
C GLY A 349 16.29 17.69 -7.31
N ARG A 350 16.68 18.36 -6.21
CA ARG A 350 17.20 17.68 -5.00
C ARG A 350 16.16 16.74 -4.39
N LEU A 351 14.91 17.18 -4.22
CA LEU A 351 13.81 16.34 -3.74
C LEU A 351 13.60 15.11 -4.62
N SER A 352 13.67 15.26 -5.94
CA SER A 352 13.53 14.13 -6.86
C SER A 352 14.65 13.10 -6.69
N THR A 353 15.88 13.55 -6.40
CA THR A 353 17.02 12.66 -6.10
C THR A 353 16.82 11.96 -4.76
N ILE A 354 16.33 12.66 -3.74
CA ILE A 354 16.15 12.09 -2.39
C ILE A 354 14.95 11.14 -2.32
N CYS A 355 13.89 11.41 -3.08
CA CYS A 355 12.57 10.80 -2.87
C CYS A 355 12.09 9.95 -4.06
N VAL A 356 12.42 10.32 -5.29
CA VAL A 356 11.92 9.62 -6.50
C VAL A 356 12.95 8.65 -7.05
N LEU A 357 14.24 9.01 -7.05
CA LEU A 357 15.33 8.13 -7.48
C LEU A 357 15.35 6.78 -6.72
N PRO A 358 15.13 6.71 -5.39
CA PRO A 358 15.03 5.41 -4.71
C PRO A 358 13.92 4.50 -5.29
N LEU A 359 12.78 5.09 -5.66
CA LEU A 359 11.67 4.35 -6.27
C LEU A 359 11.97 3.95 -7.72
N LEU A 360 12.64 4.81 -8.49
CA LEU A 360 13.12 4.47 -9.83
C LEU A 360 14.11 3.29 -9.78
N LEU A 361 15.09 3.36 -8.89
CA LEU A 361 16.12 2.32 -8.75
C LEU A 361 15.53 0.99 -8.29
N ALA A 362 14.75 0.97 -7.20
CA ALA A 362 14.28 -0.27 -6.60
C ALA A 362 12.93 -0.76 -7.14
N GLY A 363 12.02 0.13 -7.51
CA GLY A 363 10.65 -0.21 -7.91
C GLY A 363 10.40 -0.29 -9.41
N VAL A 364 11.30 0.24 -10.23
CA VAL A 364 11.13 0.29 -11.70
C VAL A 364 12.29 -0.40 -12.41
N LEU A 365 13.52 0.08 -12.19
CA LEU A 365 14.73 -0.55 -12.72
C LEU A 365 15.11 -1.82 -11.95
N GLY A 366 14.66 -1.94 -10.69
CA GLY A 366 14.81 -3.13 -9.85
C GLY A 366 13.96 -4.33 -10.30
N ALA A 367 13.06 -4.15 -11.27
CA ALA A 367 12.32 -5.26 -11.84
C ALA A 367 13.28 -6.33 -12.42
N PRO A 368 13.00 -7.64 -12.28
CA PRO A 368 13.91 -8.70 -12.71
C PRO A 368 14.31 -8.62 -14.19
N THR A 369 13.44 -8.11 -15.07
CA THR A 369 13.71 -7.93 -16.51
C THR A 369 14.65 -6.76 -16.83
N LYS A 370 15.02 -5.94 -15.84
CA LYS A 370 15.75 -4.68 -16.00
C LYS A 370 17.15 -4.66 -15.39
N ASN A 371 17.64 -5.77 -14.85
CA ASN A 371 18.96 -5.87 -14.20
C ASN A 371 20.13 -5.24 -15.00
N GLY A 372 20.17 -5.45 -16.33
CA GLY A 372 21.17 -4.81 -17.19
C GLY A 372 21.04 -3.28 -17.22
N GLN A 373 19.82 -2.77 -17.46
CA GLN A 373 19.56 -1.33 -17.48
C GLN A 373 19.78 -0.66 -16.12
N LEU A 374 19.46 -1.35 -15.02
CA LEU A 374 19.77 -0.88 -13.67
C LEU A 374 21.28 -0.73 -13.46
N THR A 375 22.06 -1.73 -13.89
CA THR A 375 23.53 -1.71 -13.79
C THR A 375 24.10 -0.53 -14.58
N ASP A 376 23.66 -0.35 -15.83
CA ASP A 376 24.13 0.74 -16.69
C ASP A 376 23.72 2.12 -16.13
N TYR A 377 22.50 2.22 -15.60
CA TYR A 377 22.00 3.45 -15.00
C TYR A 377 22.78 3.82 -13.73
N LEU A 378 23.05 2.85 -12.85
CA LEU A 378 23.87 3.05 -11.65
C LEU A 378 25.32 3.39 -12.01
N ARG A 379 25.89 2.77 -13.05
CA ARG A 379 27.23 3.14 -13.53
C ARG A 379 27.25 4.58 -14.01
N LYS A 380 26.27 4.99 -14.84
CA LYS A 380 26.16 6.39 -15.28
C LYS A 380 26.10 7.37 -14.10
N LEU A 381 25.29 7.03 -13.10
CA LEU A 381 25.02 7.86 -11.92
C LEU A 381 26.21 7.95 -10.96
N LEU A 382 26.92 6.84 -10.72
CA LEU A 382 28.02 6.77 -9.73
C LEU A 382 29.41 6.96 -10.34
N VAL A 383 29.59 6.59 -11.61
CA VAL A 383 30.89 6.56 -12.30
C VAL A 383 31.01 7.73 -13.27
N ASP A 384 30.06 7.87 -14.19
CA ASP A 384 30.20 8.82 -15.32
C ASP A 384 29.94 10.27 -14.91
N ASP A 385 28.95 10.53 -14.05
CA ASP A 385 28.66 11.90 -13.60
C ASP A 385 29.72 12.46 -12.63
N SER A 386 30.53 11.59 -12.00
CA SER A 386 31.68 11.99 -11.19
C SER A 386 32.85 12.57 -12.01
N GLN A 387 32.84 12.38 -13.34
CA GLN A 387 33.89 12.89 -14.24
C GLN A 387 33.60 14.32 -14.75
N LYS A 388 32.40 14.85 -14.51
CA LYS A 388 32.03 16.23 -14.87
C LYS A 388 32.29 17.14 -13.66
N GLU A 389 33.44 17.79 -13.64
CA GLU A 389 34.03 18.61 -12.55
C GLU A 389 33.15 19.72 -11.89
N ASN A 390 31.86 19.87 -12.23
CA ASN A 390 31.02 21.01 -11.81
C ASN A 390 29.69 20.66 -11.11
N GLN A 391 29.40 19.39 -10.79
CA GLN A 391 28.21 19.05 -9.98
C GLN A 391 28.55 19.00 -8.48
N SER A 392 27.80 19.76 -7.67
CA SER A 392 28.12 20.00 -6.26
C SER A 392 28.17 18.70 -5.43
N MET A 393 29.11 18.60 -4.48
CA MET A 393 29.22 17.50 -3.50
C MET A 393 27.91 17.10 -2.80
N LYS A 394 26.90 17.97 -2.76
CA LYS A 394 25.57 17.70 -2.17
C LYS A 394 24.75 16.71 -3.00
N HIS A 395 24.85 16.73 -4.33
CA HIS A 395 24.15 15.78 -5.19
C HIS A 395 24.70 14.35 -5.02
N ASN A 396 26.00 14.21 -4.75
CA ASN A 396 26.61 12.90 -4.49
C ASN A 396 26.05 12.25 -3.21
N ALA A 397 25.80 13.01 -2.14
CA ALA A 397 25.25 12.46 -0.90
C ALA A 397 23.80 11.96 -1.05
N GLU A 398 22.96 12.71 -1.76
CA GLU A 398 21.55 12.35 -2.03
C GLU A 398 21.47 11.09 -2.90
N THR A 399 22.35 11.02 -3.90
CA THR A 399 22.49 9.87 -4.80
C THR A 399 22.92 8.62 -4.04
N ILE A 400 23.93 8.75 -3.16
CA ILE A 400 24.40 7.65 -2.31
C ILE A 400 23.28 7.15 -1.39
N ASP A 401 22.42 8.03 -0.87
CA ASP A 401 21.27 7.61 -0.05
C ASP A 401 20.23 6.82 -0.86
N ALA A 402 19.97 7.21 -2.11
CA ALA A 402 19.09 6.45 -3.00
C ALA A 402 19.64 5.05 -3.30
N VAL A 403 20.97 4.93 -3.48
CA VAL A 403 21.64 3.63 -3.64
C VAL A 403 21.60 2.82 -2.35
N ARG A 404 21.73 3.45 -1.17
CA ARG A 404 21.52 2.77 0.11
C ARG A 404 20.12 2.18 0.19
N PHE A 405 19.07 2.91 -0.23
CA PHE A 405 17.72 2.34 -0.26
C PHE A 405 17.66 1.09 -1.14
N LEU A 406 18.28 1.11 -2.33
CA LEU A 406 18.37 -0.06 -3.20
C LEU A 406 19.06 -1.25 -2.49
N CYS A 407 20.01 -0.99 -1.60
CA CYS A 407 20.70 -2.03 -0.84
C CYS A 407 19.82 -2.68 0.24
N THR A 408 18.59 -2.23 0.48
CA THR A 408 17.63 -3.01 1.28
C THR A 408 17.09 -4.24 0.54
N PHE A 409 17.42 -4.40 -0.74
CA PHE A 409 17.04 -5.52 -1.60
C PHE A 409 18.27 -6.39 -1.90
N GLU A 410 18.30 -7.59 -1.33
CA GLU A 410 19.48 -8.48 -1.38
C GLU A 410 19.86 -8.91 -2.79
N GLU A 411 18.87 -9.07 -3.67
CA GLU A 411 19.06 -9.46 -5.07
C GLU A 411 19.95 -8.50 -5.88
N HIS A 412 20.08 -7.24 -5.46
CA HIS A 412 20.90 -6.24 -6.15
C HIS A 412 22.32 -6.11 -5.58
N HIS A 413 22.62 -6.75 -4.45
CA HIS A 413 23.91 -6.58 -3.75
C HIS A 413 25.12 -6.92 -4.63
N ALA A 414 25.09 -8.06 -5.32
CA ALA A 414 26.22 -8.49 -6.17
C ALA A 414 26.57 -7.46 -7.26
N MET A 415 25.55 -6.89 -7.90
CA MET A 415 25.72 -5.86 -8.91
C MET A 415 26.29 -4.56 -8.31
N ILE A 416 25.77 -4.13 -7.16
CA ILE A 416 26.25 -2.94 -6.47
C ILE A 416 27.71 -3.09 -6.04
N PHE A 417 28.09 -4.28 -5.55
CA PHE A 417 29.49 -4.56 -5.20
C PHE A 417 30.44 -4.53 -6.40
N ASN A 418 30.00 -5.00 -7.57
CA ASN A 418 30.81 -4.91 -8.79
C ASN A 418 31.07 -3.43 -9.17
N ILE A 419 30.05 -2.58 -9.13
CA ILE A 419 30.21 -1.13 -9.40
C ILE A 419 31.09 -0.48 -8.33
N LEU A 420 30.91 -0.81 -7.06
CA LEU A 420 31.78 -0.34 -5.97
C LEU A 420 33.24 -0.72 -6.21
N TRP A 421 33.52 -1.93 -6.70
CA TRP A 421 34.87 -2.36 -7.01
C TRP A 421 35.49 -1.53 -8.14
N GLU A 422 34.72 -1.26 -9.20
CA GLU A 422 35.12 -0.34 -10.28
C GLU A 422 35.51 1.04 -9.71
N MET A 423 34.72 1.57 -8.76
CA MET A 423 35.00 2.85 -8.11
C MET A 423 36.26 2.82 -7.22
N VAL A 424 36.49 1.73 -6.46
CA VAL A 424 37.65 1.57 -5.57
C VAL A 424 38.96 1.50 -6.36
N VAL A 425 38.96 0.79 -7.48
CA VAL A 425 40.15 0.58 -8.32
C VAL A 425 40.42 1.76 -9.25
N SER A 426 39.45 2.67 -9.43
CA SER A 426 39.59 3.90 -10.22
C SER A 426 40.83 4.73 -9.84
N SER A 427 41.44 5.41 -10.81
CA SER A 427 42.52 6.37 -10.56
C SER A 427 42.02 7.70 -9.98
N HIS A 428 40.73 7.99 -10.06
CA HIS A 428 40.14 9.25 -9.63
C HIS A 428 39.87 9.27 -8.12
N THR A 429 40.34 10.31 -7.43
CA THR A 429 40.19 10.44 -5.97
C THR A 429 38.73 10.58 -5.54
N GLU A 430 37.90 11.30 -6.30
CA GLU A 430 36.47 11.48 -6.01
C GLU A 430 35.70 10.16 -6.02
N MET A 431 36.00 9.29 -6.98
CA MET A 431 35.43 7.94 -7.08
C MET A 431 35.72 7.09 -5.84
N LYS A 432 36.95 7.17 -5.32
CA LYS A 432 37.32 6.48 -4.09
C LYS A 432 36.61 7.05 -2.86
N ILE A 433 36.40 8.36 -2.80
CA ILE A 433 35.66 9.01 -1.71
C ILE A 433 34.19 8.58 -1.74
N ASN A 434 33.55 8.59 -2.92
CA ASN A 434 32.17 8.12 -3.07
C ASN A 434 32.03 6.63 -2.75
N ALA A 435 33.00 5.80 -3.18
CA ALA A 435 33.05 4.39 -2.81
C ALA A 435 33.16 4.21 -1.28
N ALA A 436 34.01 4.97 -0.61
CA ALA A 436 34.15 4.92 0.85
C ALA A 436 32.86 5.35 1.57
N ASN A 437 32.18 6.38 1.09
CA ASN A 437 30.91 6.84 1.64
C ASN A 437 29.81 5.79 1.50
N LEU A 438 29.69 5.16 0.33
CA LEU A 438 28.73 4.09 0.09
C LEU A 438 29.07 2.85 0.93
N LEU A 439 30.36 2.45 0.99
CA LEU A 439 30.83 1.35 1.83
C LEU A 439 30.53 1.58 3.32
N LYS A 440 30.76 2.80 3.83
CA LYS A 440 30.44 3.17 5.21
C LYS A 440 28.97 2.94 5.54
N ILE A 441 28.09 3.27 4.60
CA ILE A 441 26.65 3.11 4.78
C ILE A 441 26.26 1.62 4.73
N LEU A 442 26.88 0.83 3.85
CA LEU A 442 26.63 -0.61 3.73
C LEU A 442 27.08 -1.41 4.97
N VAL A 443 28.20 -1.03 5.59
CA VAL A 443 28.70 -1.66 6.82
C VAL A 443 27.74 -1.46 8.00
N GLY A 444 26.89 -0.43 7.96
CA GLY A 444 25.85 -0.20 8.98
C GLY A 444 24.70 -1.23 8.96
N TYR A 445 24.62 -2.11 7.97
CA TYR A 445 23.60 -3.16 7.89
C TYR A 445 24.12 -4.51 8.42
N PRO A 446 23.49 -5.09 9.46
CA PRO A 446 23.94 -6.35 10.07
C PRO A 446 24.08 -7.50 9.06
N PHE A 447 23.17 -7.57 8.09
CA PHE A 447 23.15 -8.60 7.04
C PHE A 447 24.32 -8.49 6.05
N LEU A 448 24.82 -7.28 5.80
CA LEU A 448 25.94 -7.03 4.89
C LEU A 448 27.30 -7.17 5.58
N CYS A 449 27.36 -6.97 6.90
CA CYS A 449 28.58 -7.04 7.69
C CYS A 449 29.19 -8.45 7.76
N GLY A 450 28.37 -9.50 7.63
CA GLY A 450 28.82 -10.90 7.57
C GLY A 450 29.31 -11.37 6.20
N CYS A 451 29.21 -10.55 5.16
CA CYS A 451 29.56 -10.95 3.80
C CYS A 451 31.08 -10.84 3.59
N HIS A 452 31.76 -11.97 3.38
CA HIS A 452 33.22 -12.04 3.17
C HIS A 452 33.71 -11.07 2.08
N MET A 453 32.85 -10.76 1.09
CA MET A 453 33.13 -9.81 0.01
C MET A 453 33.24 -8.36 0.50
N VAL A 454 32.37 -7.93 1.44
CA VAL A 454 32.43 -6.59 2.05
C VAL A 454 33.72 -6.44 2.85
N LEU A 455 34.07 -7.46 3.64
CA LEU A 455 35.32 -7.49 4.41
C LEU A 455 36.56 -7.46 3.49
N THR A 456 36.53 -8.22 2.38
CA THR A 456 37.62 -8.24 1.39
C THR A 456 37.78 -6.91 0.66
N MET A 457 36.67 -6.29 0.24
CA MET A 457 36.69 -4.95 -0.37
C MET A 457 37.16 -3.89 0.62
N PHE A 458 36.75 -3.98 1.89
CA PHE A 458 37.20 -3.08 2.96
C PHE A 458 38.70 -3.21 3.21
N ILE A 459 39.20 -4.43 3.39
CA ILE A 459 40.65 -4.71 3.55
C ILE A 459 41.43 -4.23 2.32
N THR A 460 40.92 -4.47 1.12
CA THR A 460 41.61 -4.09 -0.12
C THR A 460 41.63 -2.57 -0.30
N PHE A 461 40.51 -1.88 -0.03
CA PHE A 461 40.45 -0.42 -0.01
C PHE A 461 41.43 0.18 1.00
N LEU A 462 41.55 -0.43 2.18
CA LEU A 462 42.55 -0.06 3.18
C LEU A 462 43.98 -0.22 2.65
N THR A 463 44.31 -1.37 2.04
CA THR A 463 45.66 -1.59 1.47
C THR A 463 46.00 -0.62 0.33
N TYR A 464 45.05 -0.31 -0.56
CA TYR A 464 45.26 0.64 -1.66
C TYR A 464 45.34 2.11 -1.21
N SER A 465 44.60 2.47 -0.15
CA SER A 465 44.57 3.84 0.38
C SER A 465 45.75 4.15 1.32
N PHE A 466 46.22 3.17 2.09
CA PHE A 466 47.40 3.31 2.95
C PHE A 466 48.68 3.62 2.17
N HIS A 467 48.76 3.23 0.90
CA HIS A 467 49.92 3.50 0.06
C HIS A 467 50.01 4.96 -0.44
N ARG A 468 48.97 5.81 -0.24
CA ARG A 468 48.96 7.18 -0.81
C ARG A 468 48.48 8.35 0.06
N CYS A 469 47.82 8.17 1.21
CA CYS A 469 47.30 9.32 1.95
C CYS A 469 47.26 9.12 3.48
N HIS A 470 48.25 9.69 4.19
CA HIS A 470 48.51 9.41 5.61
C HIS A 470 47.72 10.30 6.61
N ILE A 471 46.99 11.34 6.16
CA ILE A 471 46.55 12.43 7.07
C ILE A 471 45.02 12.60 7.16
N LEU A 472 44.22 12.31 6.11
CA LEU A 472 42.76 12.49 6.18
C LEU A 472 42.00 11.27 6.75
N MET A 473 42.60 10.07 6.69
CA MET A 473 41.94 8.80 7.03
C MET A 473 41.88 8.53 8.54
N GLN A 474 42.76 9.13 9.34
CA GLN A 474 42.92 8.80 10.76
C GLN A 474 41.70 9.14 11.63
N LYS A 475 40.94 10.18 11.29
CA LYS A 475 39.73 10.59 12.04
C LYS A 475 38.47 9.80 11.67
N GLN A 476 38.34 9.31 10.44
CA GLN A 476 37.26 8.38 10.08
C GLN A 476 37.54 6.95 10.56
N PHE A 477 38.83 6.59 10.70
CA PHE A 477 39.31 5.30 11.18
C PHE A 477 38.85 4.93 12.60
N GLN A 478 38.89 5.88 13.53
CA GLN A 478 38.53 5.63 14.94
C GLN A 478 37.04 5.33 15.15
N LEU A 479 36.16 5.81 14.27
CA LEU A 479 34.72 5.59 14.40
C LEU A 479 34.28 4.22 13.87
N ILE A 480 34.98 3.68 12.87
CA ILE A 480 34.58 2.44 12.18
C ILE A 480 35.17 1.20 12.87
N PHE A 481 36.37 1.30 13.45
CA PHE A 481 36.98 0.20 14.22
C PHE A 481 36.27 -0.08 15.56
N CYS A 482 35.43 0.84 16.04
CA CYS A 482 34.58 0.62 17.22
C CYS A 482 33.24 -0.07 16.89
N LEU A 483 32.92 -0.25 15.60
CA LEU A 483 31.66 -0.86 15.13
C LEU A 483 31.84 -2.30 14.59
N LEU A 484 33.10 -2.74 14.41
CA LEU A 484 33.50 -4.16 14.33
C LEU A 484 33.80 -4.65 15.75
#